data_AF-A0A7G9L2J4-F1
#
_entry.id   AF-A0A7G9L2J4-F1
#
_cell.length_a   1.000
_cell.length_b   1.000
_cell.length_c   1.000
_cell.angle_alpha   90.00
_cell.angle_beta   90.00
_cell.angle_gamma   90.00
#
_symmetry.space_group_name_H-M   'P 1'
#
loop_
_entity.id
_entity.type
_entity.pdbx_description
1 polymer ?
#
loop_
_entity_poly.entity_id
_entity_poly.type
_entity_poly.pdbx_seq_one_letter_code
_entity_poly.pdbx_strand_id
1 'polypeptide(L)'
;MTFDLFLSLLPMLLGMTGSAAPGETGVRTLVVQEQLILRVPVRPQPRRFEWEEKKGPKCISAHEIRGAFLSDSEHVDLLLSGKRLMRAELRDDCPSLDFYTGFYLNSDDERICAKRDVVRSRVGASCRIQRFRNLVPKVR
;
A
#
# COMPACT_ATOMS: atom_id res chain seq x y z
N MET A 1 -100.26 2.63 33.81
CA MET A 1 -99.91 1.42 34.58
C MET A 1 -99.41 0.32 33.64
N THR A 2 -98.42 0.60 32.78
CA THR A 2 -97.90 -0.33 31.77
C THR A 2 -96.37 -0.22 31.59
N PHE A 3 -95.71 0.62 32.40
CA PHE A 3 -94.27 0.91 32.29
C PHE A 3 -93.39 -0.01 33.15
N ASP A 4 -93.96 -0.69 34.16
CA ASP A 4 -93.20 -1.51 35.12
C ASP A 4 -92.84 -2.92 34.60
N LEU A 5 -93.53 -3.42 33.57
CA LEU A 5 -93.25 -4.75 32.99
C LEU A 5 -92.02 -4.76 32.09
N PHE A 6 -91.61 -3.62 31.53
CA PHE A 6 -90.43 -3.55 30.65
C PHE A 6 -89.11 -3.42 31.40
N LEU A 7 -89.13 -2.94 32.65
CA LEU A 7 -87.91 -2.67 33.42
C LEU A 7 -87.31 -3.92 34.08
N SER A 8 -88.09 -5.00 34.20
CA SER A 8 -87.65 -6.24 34.88
C SER A 8 -87.04 -7.30 33.95
N LEU A 9 -87.14 -7.15 32.61
CA LEU A 9 -86.51 -8.07 31.64
C LEU A 9 -85.13 -7.62 31.13
N LEU A 10 -84.73 -6.38 31.39
CA LEU A 10 -83.43 -5.85 30.94
C LEU A 10 -82.18 -6.49 31.60
N PRO A 11 -82.17 -6.98 32.86
CA PRO A 11 -80.96 -7.54 33.44
C PRO A 11 -80.61 -8.94 32.92
N MET A 12 -81.51 -9.60 32.17
CA MET A 12 -81.26 -10.95 31.63
C MET A 12 -80.45 -10.95 30.33
N LEU A 13 -80.32 -9.78 29.65
CA LEU A 13 -79.57 -9.63 28.40
C LEU A 13 -78.08 -9.25 28.59
N LEU A 14 -77.67 -8.82 29.79
CA LEU A 14 -76.27 -8.43 30.05
C LEU A 14 -75.35 -9.58 30.46
N GLY A 15 -75.85 -10.82 30.57
CA GLY A 15 -75.03 -11.98 30.97
C GLY A 15 -74.12 -12.58 29.88
N MET A 16 -74.08 -12.01 28.67
CA MET A 16 -73.38 -12.57 27.50
C MET A 16 -72.22 -11.69 26.99
N THR A 17 -71.63 -10.83 27.81
CA THR A 17 -70.41 -10.10 27.40
C THR A 17 -69.15 -10.87 27.80
N GLY A 18 -68.73 -11.77 26.92
CA GLY A 18 -67.33 -12.04 26.56
C GLY A 18 -66.33 -12.35 27.68
N SER A 19 -65.97 -13.63 27.80
CA SER A 19 -64.69 -14.01 28.38
C SER A 19 -63.56 -13.52 27.46
N ALA A 20 -62.86 -12.47 27.86
CA ALA A 20 -61.62 -12.08 27.20
C ALA A 20 -60.55 -13.09 27.57
N ALA A 21 -60.13 -13.92 26.60
CA ALA A 21 -58.96 -14.77 26.75
C ALA A 21 -57.74 -13.90 27.10
N PRO A 22 -56.82 -14.37 27.97
CA PRO A 22 -55.60 -13.64 28.26
C PRO A 22 -54.83 -13.49 26.95
N GLY A 23 -54.63 -12.24 26.53
CA GLY A 23 -53.93 -11.92 25.30
C GLY A 23 -52.55 -12.55 25.32
N GLU A 24 -52.32 -13.52 24.44
CA GLU A 24 -50.99 -14.00 24.11
C GLU A 24 -50.17 -12.78 23.69
N THR A 25 -49.21 -12.39 24.52
CA THR A 25 -48.14 -11.47 24.13
C THR A 25 -47.24 -12.18 23.12
N GLY A 26 -47.75 -12.35 21.91
CA GLY A 26 -47.01 -12.77 20.75
C GLY A 26 -46.31 -11.54 20.17
N VAL A 27 -44.98 -11.54 20.20
CA VAL A 27 -44.19 -10.51 19.52
C VAL A 27 -44.56 -10.54 18.04
N ARG A 28 -45.30 -9.52 17.57
CA ARG A 28 -45.83 -9.49 16.20
C ARG A 28 -44.75 -9.30 15.14
N THR A 29 -43.59 -8.75 15.50
CA THR A 29 -42.46 -8.57 14.57
C THR A 29 -41.15 -8.43 15.36
N LEU A 30 -40.18 -9.31 15.07
CA LEU A 30 -38.78 -9.15 15.47
C LEU A 30 -38.03 -8.58 14.26
N VAL A 31 -37.54 -7.34 14.38
CA VAL A 31 -36.66 -6.74 13.36
C VAL A 31 -35.23 -6.83 13.88
N VAL A 32 -34.46 -7.79 13.36
CA VAL A 32 -33.04 -7.93 13.66
C VAL A 32 -32.26 -7.08 12.66
N GLN A 33 -31.67 -5.98 13.12
CA GLN A 33 -30.74 -5.18 12.32
C GLN A 33 -29.31 -5.64 12.61
N GLU A 34 -28.76 -6.47 11.72
CA GLU A 34 -27.33 -6.79 11.74
C GLU A 34 -26.56 -5.65 11.06
N GLN A 35 -25.77 -4.93 11.85
CA GLN A 35 -24.86 -3.91 11.35
C GLN A 35 -23.42 -4.45 11.32
N LEU A 36 -22.89 -4.64 10.12
CA LEU A 36 -21.49 -5.04 9.91
C LEU A 36 -20.60 -3.80 9.80
N ILE A 37 -19.79 -3.53 10.82
CA ILE A 37 -18.79 -2.44 10.79
C ILE A 37 -17.44 -3.01 10.34
N LEU A 38 -17.08 -2.82 9.07
CA LEU A 38 -15.73 -3.08 8.58
C LEU A 38 -14.81 -1.89 8.89
N ARG A 39 -13.81 -2.11 9.76
CA ARG A 39 -12.75 -1.14 10.01
C ARG A 39 -11.57 -1.42 9.08
N VAL A 40 -11.39 -0.56 8.07
CA VAL A 40 -10.23 -0.64 7.17
C VAL A 40 -9.08 0.14 7.81
N PRO A 41 -7.90 -0.48 8.05
CA PRO A 41 -6.74 0.24 8.56
C PRO A 41 -6.21 1.20 7.49
N VAL A 42 -6.22 2.50 7.78
CA VAL A 42 -5.57 3.50 6.93
C VAL A 42 -4.07 3.36 7.12
N ARG A 43 -3.34 2.90 6.10
CA ARG A 43 -1.87 2.91 6.14
C ARG A 43 -1.39 4.37 6.18
N PRO A 44 -0.48 4.74 7.10
CA PRO A 44 0.11 6.08 7.08
C PRO A 44 0.74 6.32 5.71
N GLN A 45 0.51 7.51 5.13
CA GLN A 45 1.15 7.86 3.87
C GLN A 45 2.67 7.81 4.07
N PRO A 46 3.42 7.09 3.20
CA PRO A 46 4.86 7.12 3.28
C PRO A 46 5.32 8.58 3.13
N ARG A 47 6.22 9.02 4.03
CA ARG A 47 6.86 10.33 3.88
C ARG A 47 7.45 10.39 2.47
N ARG A 48 7.13 11.43 1.71
CA ARG A 48 7.72 11.65 0.39
C ARG A 48 9.16 12.10 0.63
N PHE A 49 10.10 11.20 0.38
CA PHE A 49 11.51 11.54 0.39
C PHE A 49 11.91 12.01 -1.00
N GLU A 50 12.64 13.11 -1.05
CA GLU A 50 13.36 13.53 -2.24
C GLU A 50 14.82 13.09 -2.11
N TRP A 51 15.43 12.64 -3.21
CA TRP A 51 16.83 12.25 -3.19
C TRP A 51 17.72 13.45 -3.46
N GLU A 52 18.55 13.81 -2.49
CA GLU A 52 19.59 14.81 -2.67
C GLU A 52 20.88 14.11 -3.11
N GLU A 53 21.44 14.52 -4.25
CA GLU A 53 22.71 13.99 -4.74
C GLU A 53 23.90 14.69 -4.09
N LYS A 54 24.75 13.90 -3.44
CA LYS A 54 26.03 14.36 -2.87
C LYS A 54 27.19 13.72 -3.60
N LYS A 55 28.37 14.32 -3.49
CA LYS A 55 29.61 13.78 -4.06
C LYS A 55 29.86 12.35 -3.54
N GLY A 56 30.04 11.40 -4.46
CA GLY A 56 30.42 10.03 -4.15
C GLY A 56 31.94 9.82 -4.19
N PRO A 57 32.41 8.64 -3.74
CA PRO A 57 33.81 8.24 -3.87
C PRO A 57 34.17 7.98 -5.35
N LYS A 58 35.47 7.85 -5.65
CA LYS A 58 35.91 7.43 -7.00
C LYS A 58 35.66 5.93 -7.24
N CYS A 59 35.77 5.13 -6.20
CA CYS A 59 35.60 3.68 -6.23
C CYS A 59 34.78 3.22 -5.03
N ILE A 60 34.03 2.14 -5.21
CA ILE A 60 33.28 1.43 -4.17
C ILE A 60 33.71 -0.04 -4.15
N SER A 61 33.57 -0.72 -3.02
CA SER A 61 33.81 -2.16 -2.97
C SER A 61 32.68 -2.91 -3.67
N ALA A 62 33.02 -3.89 -4.51
CA ALA A 62 32.03 -4.77 -5.12
C ALA A 62 31.28 -5.61 -4.07
N HIS A 63 31.95 -5.98 -2.98
CA HIS A 63 31.35 -6.75 -1.88
C HIS A 63 30.30 -5.96 -1.08
N GLU A 64 30.34 -4.62 -1.13
CA GLU A 64 29.32 -3.80 -0.47
C GLU A 64 28.00 -3.80 -1.23
N ILE A 65 27.99 -4.13 -2.52
CA ILE A 65 26.81 -4.07 -3.40
C ILE A 65 25.84 -5.20 -3.03
N ARG A 66 24.62 -4.81 -2.63
CA ARG A 66 23.52 -5.72 -2.27
C ARG A 66 22.45 -5.80 -3.34
N GLY A 67 22.42 -4.84 -4.25
CA GLY A 67 21.49 -4.78 -5.35
C GLY A 67 21.82 -3.61 -6.25
N ALA A 68 21.25 -3.63 -7.43
CA ALA A 68 21.37 -2.56 -8.38
C ALA A 68 20.08 -2.44 -9.18
N PHE A 69 19.71 -1.21 -9.51
CA PHE A 69 18.47 -0.91 -10.23
C PHE A 69 18.74 0.24 -11.19
N LEU A 70 18.02 0.21 -12.30
CA LEU A 70 18.06 1.27 -13.29
C LEU A 70 17.06 2.33 -12.87
N SER A 71 17.56 3.51 -12.60
CA SER A 71 16.72 4.65 -12.23
C SER A 71 16.27 5.40 -13.45
N ASP A 72 17.14 5.48 -14.45
CA ASP A 72 16.82 5.97 -15.77
C ASP A 72 17.82 5.40 -16.79
N SER A 73 17.97 6.17 -17.86
CA SER A 73 18.66 5.88 -19.08
C SER A 73 20.19 6.06 -18.97
N GLU A 74 20.63 6.93 -18.07
CA GLU A 74 22.01 7.36 -17.85
C GLU A 74 22.49 7.02 -16.43
N HIS A 75 21.62 6.50 -15.57
CA HIS A 75 21.89 6.27 -14.15
C HIS A 75 21.54 4.85 -13.70
N VAL A 76 22.53 4.21 -13.07
CA VAL A 76 22.36 2.96 -12.34
C VAL A 76 22.49 3.25 -10.85
N ASP A 77 21.46 2.99 -10.07
CA ASP A 77 21.51 3.14 -8.63
C ASP A 77 21.90 1.81 -7.98
N LEU A 78 22.94 1.85 -7.15
CA LEU A 78 23.49 0.72 -6.42
C LEU A 78 23.04 0.79 -4.96
N LEU A 79 22.43 -0.27 -4.48
CA LEU A 79 22.16 -0.46 -3.05
C LEU A 79 23.40 -1.05 -2.41
N LEU A 80 24.02 -0.28 -1.53
CA LEU A 80 25.16 -0.73 -0.74
C LEU A 80 24.72 -1.23 0.64
N SER A 81 25.64 -1.94 1.27
CA SER A 81 25.53 -2.36 2.67
C SER A 81 25.20 -1.16 3.57
N GLY A 82 24.34 -1.37 4.57
CA GLY A 82 23.86 -0.30 5.43
C GLY A 82 22.77 0.59 4.80
N LYS A 83 22.06 0.10 3.76
CA LYS A 83 20.95 0.80 3.09
C LYS A 83 21.35 2.14 2.45
N ARG A 84 22.62 2.26 2.06
CA ARG A 84 23.13 3.44 1.36
C ARG A 84 22.83 3.28 -0.12
N LEU A 85 22.41 4.36 -0.77
CA LEU A 85 22.19 4.41 -2.20
C LEU A 85 23.29 5.19 -2.88
N MET A 86 23.87 4.59 -3.91
CA MET A 86 24.93 5.19 -4.72
C MET A 86 24.50 5.19 -6.18
N ARG A 87 24.29 6.38 -6.73
CA ARG A 87 24.03 6.55 -8.16
C ARG A 87 25.33 6.51 -8.94
N ALA A 88 25.43 5.59 -9.88
CA ALA A 88 26.47 5.52 -10.89
C ALA A 88 25.95 6.22 -12.14
N GLU A 89 26.50 7.39 -12.42
CA GLU A 89 26.23 8.12 -13.65
C GLU A 89 27.08 7.51 -14.77
N LEU A 90 26.42 7.15 -15.87
CA LEU A 90 27.03 6.62 -17.07
C LEU A 90 27.43 7.77 -17.99
N ARG A 91 28.04 7.45 -19.13
CA ARG A 91 28.33 8.47 -20.14
C ARG A 91 27.09 8.82 -20.96
N ASP A 92 27.04 10.06 -21.44
CA ASP A 92 25.98 10.62 -22.28
C ASP A 92 25.69 9.84 -23.59
N ASP A 93 26.59 8.93 -23.99
CA ASP A 93 26.47 8.08 -25.19
C ASP A 93 25.92 6.66 -24.88
N CYS A 94 25.15 6.50 -23.81
CA CYS A 94 24.62 5.22 -23.35
C CYS A 94 23.19 4.94 -23.81
N PRO A 95 22.97 4.05 -24.82
CA PRO A 95 21.64 3.67 -25.25
C PRO A 95 20.94 2.88 -24.14
N SER A 96 19.88 3.48 -23.63
CA SER A 96 19.24 3.13 -22.37
C SER A 96 18.23 2.00 -22.45
N LEU A 97 17.66 1.80 -23.64
CA LEU A 97 16.70 0.74 -23.90
C LEU A 97 17.32 -0.66 -23.63
N ASP A 98 18.63 -0.76 -23.83
CA ASP A 98 19.36 -2.01 -23.70
C ASP A 98 19.55 -2.44 -22.25
N PHE A 99 19.51 -1.53 -21.27
CA PHE A 99 19.75 -1.90 -19.87
C PHE A 99 18.52 -2.45 -19.17
N TYR A 100 17.29 -2.16 -19.64
CA TYR A 100 16.04 -2.57 -18.99
C TYR A 100 15.94 -4.08 -18.72
N THR A 101 16.62 -4.92 -19.51
CA THR A 101 16.64 -6.39 -19.37
C THR A 101 17.69 -6.88 -18.34
N GLY A 102 18.39 -5.97 -17.69
CA GLY A 102 19.48 -6.23 -16.74
C GLY A 102 20.86 -5.93 -17.33
N PHE A 103 21.87 -5.95 -16.44
CA PHE A 103 23.24 -5.65 -16.80
C PHE A 103 24.25 -6.43 -15.97
N TYR A 104 25.49 -6.44 -16.45
CA TYR A 104 26.66 -7.00 -15.79
C TYR A 104 27.64 -5.89 -15.43
N LEU A 105 28.24 -6.03 -14.25
CA LEU A 105 29.33 -5.21 -13.77
C LEU A 105 30.52 -6.15 -13.55
N ASN A 106 31.62 -5.88 -14.25
CA ASN A 106 32.86 -6.60 -14.07
C ASN A 106 33.91 -5.64 -13.50
N SER A 107 34.69 -6.16 -12.54
CA SER A 107 35.84 -5.49 -11.96
C SER A 107 37.00 -6.48 -11.92
N ASP A 108 38.21 -5.95 -12.10
CA ASP A 108 39.45 -6.72 -12.01
C ASP A 108 40.03 -6.75 -10.57
N ASP A 109 39.65 -5.80 -9.70
CA ASP A 109 40.29 -5.57 -8.38
C ASP A 109 39.29 -5.52 -7.21
N GLU A 110 38.18 -6.25 -7.29
CA GLU A 110 37.10 -6.30 -6.29
C GLU A 110 36.46 -4.94 -5.97
N ARG A 111 36.73 -3.92 -6.78
CA ARG A 111 36.21 -2.56 -6.64
C ARG A 111 35.59 -2.09 -7.94
N ILE A 112 34.51 -1.33 -7.84
CA ILE A 112 33.91 -0.67 -9.00
C ILE A 112 34.32 0.81 -8.96
N CYS A 113 35.01 1.27 -10.00
CA CYS A 113 35.61 2.59 -10.10
C CYS A 113 35.04 3.38 -11.27
N ALA A 114 34.75 4.65 -10.99
CA ALA A 114 34.44 5.64 -12.00
C ALA A 114 35.63 5.82 -12.95
N LYS A 115 35.32 6.02 -14.23
CA LYS A 115 36.22 6.19 -15.38
C LYS A 115 37.07 4.97 -15.73
N ARG A 116 36.89 3.85 -15.03
CA ARG A 116 37.59 2.59 -15.30
C ARG A 116 36.62 1.51 -15.72
N ASP A 117 35.59 1.29 -14.90
CA ASP A 117 34.72 0.14 -15.06
C ASP A 117 33.51 0.45 -15.93
N VAL A 118 32.98 -0.61 -16.55
CA VAL A 118 31.96 -0.54 -17.60
C VAL A 118 30.77 -1.40 -17.20
N VAL A 119 29.58 -0.81 -17.27
CA VAL A 119 28.30 -1.50 -17.19
C VAL A 119 27.98 -2.08 -18.56
N ARG A 120 27.72 -3.40 -18.63
CA ARG A 120 27.38 -4.09 -19.87
C ARG A 120 25.94 -4.56 -19.84
N SER A 121 25.15 -4.17 -20.82
CA SER A 121 23.81 -4.71 -21.03
C SER A 121 23.87 -6.17 -21.47
N ARG A 122 22.81 -6.93 -21.16
CA ARG A 122 22.61 -8.28 -21.69
C ARG A 122 22.41 -8.34 -23.20
N VAL A 123 22.02 -7.23 -23.85
CA VAL A 123 21.80 -7.15 -25.30
C VAL A 123 22.98 -6.49 -26.04
N GLY A 124 24.08 -6.19 -25.34
CA GLY A 124 25.37 -5.82 -25.97
C GLY A 124 25.83 -4.37 -25.76
N ALA A 125 25.00 -3.47 -25.23
CA ALA A 125 25.45 -2.12 -24.90
C ALA A 125 26.55 -2.12 -23.82
N SER A 126 27.50 -1.21 -23.92
CA SER A 126 28.63 -1.09 -23.00
C SER A 126 28.86 0.37 -22.62
N CYS A 127 28.80 0.66 -21.33
CA CYS A 127 28.72 2.01 -20.78
C CYS A 127 29.70 2.24 -19.66
N ARG A 128 30.64 3.17 -19.83
CA ARG A 128 31.60 3.52 -18.79
C ARG A 128 30.92 4.31 -17.69
N ILE A 129 31.21 3.98 -16.43
CA ILE A 129 30.78 4.78 -15.27
C ILE A 129 31.59 6.08 -15.26
N GLN A 130 30.95 7.23 -15.22
CA GLN A 130 31.61 8.54 -15.18
C GLN A 130 31.89 9.03 -13.77
N ARG A 131 30.91 8.88 -12.88
CA ARG A 131 30.99 9.34 -11.50
C ARG A 131 29.99 8.65 -10.62
N PHE A 132 30.29 8.63 -9.32
CA PHE A 132 29.35 8.20 -8.30
C PHE A 132 28.78 9.40 -7.54
N ARG A 133 27.51 9.28 -7.17
CA ARG A 133 26.76 10.23 -6.34
C ARG A 133 26.10 9.49 -5.19
N ASN A 134 26.31 9.95 -3.97
CA ASN A 134 25.58 9.44 -2.82
C ASN A 134 24.16 10.01 -2.88
N LEU A 135 23.14 9.15 -2.82
CA LEU A 135 21.75 9.58 -2.69
C LEU A 135 21.38 9.63 -1.21
N VAL A 136 21.10 10.83 -0.71
CA VAL A 136 20.72 11.05 0.69
C VAL A 136 19.23 11.41 0.73
N PRO A 137 18.42 10.73 1.55
CA PRO A 137 17.01 11.03 1.63
C PRO A 137 16.81 12.37 2.34
N LYS A 138 16.13 13.30 1.67
CA LYS A 138 15.66 14.57 2.23
C LYS A 138 14.16 14.47 2.44
N VAL A 139 13.73 14.62 3.69
CA VAL A 139 12.30 14.68 4.01
C VAL A 139 11.77 15.98 3.44
N ARG A 140 10.77 15.88 2.56
CA ARG A 140 10.04 17.03 2.04
C ARG A 140 8.98 17.50 3.02
#